data_AF-A0A378PR89-F1
#
_entry.id   AF-A0A378PR89-F1
#
_cell.length_a   1.000
_cell.length_b   1.000
_cell.length_c   1.000
_cell.angle_alpha   90.00
_cell.angle_beta   90.00
_cell.angle_gamma   90.00
#
_symmetry.space_group_name_H-M   'P 1'
#
loop_
_entity.id
_entity.type
_entity.pdbx_description
1 polymer ?
#
loop_
_entity_poly.entity_id
_entity_poly.type
_entity_poly.pdbx_seq_one_letter_code
_entity_poly.pdbx_strand_id
1 'polypeptide(L)'
;MNQEEIEHNGENAYTYALSQKDIIYADINKDGKKDAIVSLYYCEELNCHNTTGSFEVATFLATGKNQYKKGDVHSAELSGNVKVVNGIIHVTEVSYADSDPSCCPSKKRTVKLKSNNQGKLVKVK
;
A
#
# COMPACT_ATOMS: atom_id res chain seq x y z
N MET A 1 -4.21 -40.67 -16.53
CA MET A 1 -4.07 -39.25 -16.16
C MET A 1 -5.17 -38.99 -15.17
N ASN A 2 -4.84 -38.99 -13.89
CA ASN A 2 -5.81 -38.74 -12.85
C ASN A 2 -5.68 -37.26 -12.52
N GLN A 3 -6.72 -36.49 -12.85
CA GLN A 3 -6.90 -35.15 -12.29
C GLN A 3 -7.24 -35.37 -10.82
N GLU A 4 -6.32 -35.02 -9.92
CA GLU A 4 -6.68 -34.80 -8.53
C GLU A 4 -7.57 -33.54 -8.51
N GLU A 5 -8.88 -33.74 -8.35
CA GLU A 5 -9.77 -32.68 -7.92
C GLU A 5 -9.33 -32.26 -6.52
N ILE A 6 -8.68 -31.10 -6.42
CA ILE A 6 -8.43 -30.45 -5.15
C ILE A 6 -9.79 -29.99 -4.64
N GLU A 7 -10.37 -30.70 -3.68
CA GLU A 7 -11.51 -30.21 -2.90
C GLU A 7 -11.10 -28.89 -2.21
N HIS A 8 -11.52 -27.76 -2.78
CA HIS A 8 -11.42 -26.47 -2.12
C HIS A 8 -12.48 -26.41 -1.03
N ASN A 9 -12.09 -26.70 0.21
CA ASN A 9 -12.88 -26.38 1.37
C ASN A 9 -13.10 -24.85 1.37
N GLY A 10 -14.35 -24.40 1.31
CA GLY A 10 -14.74 -23.00 1.09
C GLY A 10 -14.27 -21.99 2.15
N GLU A 11 -13.49 -22.43 3.15
CA GLU A 11 -12.93 -21.62 4.22
C GLU A 11 -11.66 -20.84 3.83
N ASN A 12 -10.98 -21.22 2.73
CA ASN A 12 -9.78 -20.52 2.23
C ASN A 12 -10.06 -19.55 1.09
N ALA A 13 -11.30 -19.49 0.59
CA ALA A 13 -11.69 -18.46 -0.35
C ALA A 13 -11.61 -17.11 0.39
N TYR A 14 -10.92 -16.13 -0.19
CA TYR A 14 -10.71 -14.79 0.38
C TYR A 14 -9.73 -14.70 1.58
N THR A 15 -8.81 -15.63 1.77
CA THR A 15 -7.66 -15.44 2.69
C THR A 15 -6.60 -14.57 2.01
N TYR A 16 -6.22 -13.46 2.64
CA TYR A 16 -5.21 -12.53 2.14
C TYR A 16 -3.93 -12.64 2.96
N ALA A 17 -2.78 -12.63 2.27
CA ALA A 17 -1.47 -12.59 2.90
C ALA A 17 -0.68 -11.38 2.43
N LEU A 18 0.25 -10.92 3.29
CA LEU A 18 1.25 -9.94 2.90
C LEU A 18 2.21 -10.59 1.89
N SER A 19 2.11 -10.19 0.63
CA SER A 19 2.93 -10.76 -0.45
C SER A 19 4.20 -9.95 -0.70
N GLN A 20 4.15 -8.63 -0.49
CA GLN A 20 5.32 -7.76 -0.62
C GLN A 20 5.25 -6.60 0.39
N LYS A 21 6.44 -6.16 0.83
CA LYS A 21 6.60 -4.90 1.54
C LYS A 21 7.85 -4.16 1.09
N ASP A 22 7.76 -2.84 1.09
CA ASP A 22 8.89 -1.94 0.84
C ASP A 22 8.93 -0.85 1.91
N ILE A 23 10.13 -0.39 2.27
CA ILE A 23 10.30 0.64 3.31
C ILE A 23 11.14 1.79 2.75
N ILE A 24 10.62 3.01 2.88
CA ILE A 24 11.33 4.25 2.57
C ILE A 24 11.56 5.01 3.88
N TYR A 25 12.78 5.50 4.08
CA TYR A 25 13.12 6.33 5.23
C TYR A 25 13.25 7.80 4.82
N ALA A 26 12.40 8.67 5.35
CA ALA A 26 12.40 10.09 5.05
C ALA A 26 11.78 10.89 6.19
N ASP A 27 12.19 12.14 6.36
CA ASP A 27 11.55 13.07 7.30
C ASP A 27 10.24 13.60 6.68
N ILE A 28 9.09 13.13 7.15
CA ILE A 28 7.77 13.49 6.60
C ILE A 28 7.00 14.48 7.50
N ASN A 29 7.48 14.72 8.72
CA ASN A 29 6.89 15.64 9.69
C ASN A 29 7.77 16.88 9.97
N LYS A 30 8.96 16.97 9.37
CA LYS A 30 9.96 18.04 9.49
C LYS A 30 10.54 18.20 10.89
N ASP A 31 10.67 17.10 11.63
CA ASP A 31 11.28 17.10 12.96
C ASP A 31 12.79 16.78 12.96
N GLY A 32 13.38 16.56 11.77
CA GLY A 32 14.78 16.24 11.58
C GLY A 32 15.11 14.76 11.75
N LYS A 33 14.12 13.89 11.98
CA LYS A 33 14.31 12.44 12.10
C LYS A 33 13.78 11.72 10.86
N LYS A 34 14.37 10.58 10.53
CA LYS A 34 13.90 9.75 9.41
C LYS A 34 12.77 8.84 9.88
N ASP A 35 11.55 9.18 9.48
CA ASP A 35 10.37 8.34 9.65
C ASP A 35 10.41 7.15 8.68
N ALA A 36 9.64 6.10 8.97
CA ALA A 36 9.49 4.95 8.09
C ALA A 36 8.13 5.01 7.36
N ILE A 37 8.17 4.87 6.04
CA ILE A 37 7.02 4.81 5.15
C ILE A 37 7.01 3.42 4.55
N VAL A 38 6.06 2.60 4.96
CA VAL A 38 5.97 1.18 4.62
C VAL A 38 4.86 0.99 3.59
N SER A 39 5.24 0.52 2.42
CA SER A 39 4.31 0.02 1.41
C SER A 39 3.99 -1.43 1.72
N LEU A 40 2.72 -1.78 1.78
CA LEU A 40 2.23 -3.11 2.10
C LEU A 40 1.34 -3.57 0.95
N TYR A 41 1.69 -4.69 0.33
CA TYR A 41 0.90 -5.30 -0.73
C TYR A 41 0.34 -6.63 -0.22
N TYR A 42 -0.97 -6.73 -0.23
CA TYR A 42 -1.70 -7.93 0.17
C TYR A 42 -2.40 -8.52 -1.05
N CYS A 43 -2.46 -9.84 -1.14
CA CYS A 43 -3.26 -10.51 -2.14
C CYS A 43 -3.76 -11.86 -1.63
N GLU A 44 -4.73 -12.42 -2.35
CA GLU A 44 -5.28 -13.73 -2.04
C GLU A 44 -4.21 -14.82 -2.17
N GLU A 45 -4.12 -15.69 -1.17
CA GLU A 45 -3.06 -16.73 -1.10
C GLU A 45 -3.11 -17.71 -2.28
N LEU A 46 -4.31 -18.00 -2.76
CA LEU A 46 -4.56 -18.98 -3.82
C LEU A 46 -4.46 -18.36 -5.22
N ASN A 47 -4.73 -17.06 -5.34
CA ASN A 47 -4.74 -16.36 -6.63
C ASN A 47 -4.41 -14.87 -6.44
N CYS A 48 -3.12 -14.55 -6.46
CA CYS A 48 -2.61 -13.18 -6.33
C CYS A 48 -2.84 -12.36 -7.62
N HIS A 49 -4.09 -12.22 -8.03
CA HIS A 49 -4.46 -11.46 -9.22
C HIS A 49 -4.43 -9.97 -8.90
N ASN A 50 -3.91 -9.14 -9.82
CA ASN A 50 -3.76 -7.69 -9.61
C ASN A 50 -5.06 -6.96 -9.29
N THR A 51 -6.21 -7.59 -9.56
CA THR A 51 -7.55 -7.01 -9.43
C THR A 51 -8.21 -7.38 -8.10
N THR A 52 -7.66 -8.35 -7.39
CA THR A 52 -8.04 -8.73 -6.02
C THR A 52 -7.00 -8.24 -5.02
N GLY A 53 -5.84 -7.73 -5.45
CA GLY A 53 -4.83 -7.15 -4.57
C GLY A 53 -5.31 -5.90 -3.82
N SER A 54 -4.69 -5.67 -2.65
CA SER A 54 -4.84 -4.45 -1.86
C SER A 54 -3.48 -3.82 -1.60
N PHE A 55 -3.42 -2.50 -1.64
CA PHE A 55 -2.21 -1.73 -1.41
C PHE A 55 -2.40 -0.69 -0.32
N GLU A 56 -1.53 -0.72 0.70
CA GLU A 56 -1.55 0.24 1.79
C GLU A 56 -0.19 0.92 1.96
N VAL A 57 -0.24 2.17 2.41
CA VAL A 57 0.94 2.92 2.83
C VAL A 57 0.79 3.29 4.30
N ALA A 58 1.57 2.62 5.15
CA ALA A 58 1.62 2.89 6.59
C ALA A 58 2.81 3.78 6.95
N THR A 59 2.62 4.69 7.89
CA THR A 59 3.69 5.58 8.38
C THR A 59 4.00 5.34 9.85
N PHE A 60 5.29 5.45 10.16
CA PHE A 60 5.82 5.30 11.51
C PHE A 60 6.77 6.45 11.79
N LEU A 61 6.39 7.31 12.72
CA LEU A 61 7.13 8.51 13.08
C LEU A 61 8.26 8.18 14.04
N ALA A 62 9.48 8.59 13.73
CA ALA A 62 10.64 8.34 14.56
C ALA A 62 10.56 9.17 15.85
N THR A 63 10.64 8.53 17.00
CA THR A 63 10.70 9.24 18.29
C THR A 63 12.15 9.52 18.71
N GLY A 64 13.12 8.81 18.10
CA GLY A 64 14.55 8.86 18.41
C GLY A 64 15.04 7.52 18.99
N LYS A 65 16.35 7.31 19.07
CA LYS A 65 16.94 6.06 19.62
C LYS A 65 16.39 4.78 18.94
N ASN A 66 16.20 4.83 17.62
CA ASN A 66 15.61 3.74 16.82
C ASN A 66 14.19 3.30 17.25
N GLN A 67 13.43 4.18 17.91
CA GLN A 67 12.03 3.96 18.26
C GLN A 67 11.10 4.68 17.31
N TYR A 68 9.91 4.09 17.14
CA TYR A 68 8.87 4.59 16.24
C TYR A 68 7.50 4.59 16.93
N LYS A 69 6.70 5.59 16.62
CA LYS A 69 5.27 5.65 16.94
C LYS A 69 4.48 5.47 15.66
N LYS A 70 3.40 4.70 15.69
CA LYS A 70 2.46 4.62 14.56
C LYS A 70 1.96 6.03 14.22
N GLY A 71 2.12 6.42 12.95
CA GLY A 71 1.49 7.60 12.37
C GLY A 71 0.09 7.21 11.90
N ASP A 72 -0.06 7.05 10.60
CA ASP A 72 -1.35 6.78 9.96
C ASP A 72 -1.18 5.87 8.73
N VAL A 73 -2.31 5.39 8.20
CA VAL A 73 -2.37 4.46 7.06
C VAL A 73 -3.21 5.07 5.95
N HIS A 74 -2.73 4.98 4.72
CA HIS A 74 -3.50 5.31 3.52
C HIS A 74 -3.71 4.04 2.70
N SER A 75 -4.96 3.61 2.56
CA SER A 75 -5.35 2.53 1.65
C SER A 75 -5.52 3.10 0.25
N ALA A 76 -4.77 2.57 -0.71
CA ALA A 76 -4.94 2.86 -2.12
C ALA A 76 -5.94 1.87 -2.75
N GLU A 77 -6.14 2.00 -4.05
CA GLU A 77 -6.97 1.09 -4.83
C GLU A 77 -6.20 -0.23 -5.07
N LEU A 78 -5.87 -0.58 -6.32
CA LEU A 78 -5.41 -1.94 -6.64
C LEU A 78 -3.93 -2.20 -6.36
N SER A 79 -3.10 -1.23 -6.72
CA SER A 79 -1.65 -1.31 -6.55
C SER A 79 -1.07 0.09 -6.54
N GLY A 80 0.16 0.20 -6.04
CA GLY A 80 0.87 1.45 -6.22
C GLY A 80 2.37 1.40 -6.02
N ASN A 81 2.98 2.51 -6.40
CA ASN A 81 4.38 2.78 -6.10
C ASN A 81 4.48 4.02 -5.21
N VAL A 82 5.35 3.94 -4.21
CA VAL A 82 5.60 5.05 -3.28
C VAL A 82 6.94 5.69 -3.58
N LYS A 83 6.94 7.02 -3.61
CA LYS A 83 8.14 7.85 -3.60
C LYS A 83 7.96 8.95 -2.57
N VAL A 84 9.03 9.37 -1.91
CA VAL A 84 8.99 10.51 -0.99
C VAL A 84 9.85 11.63 -1.55
N VAL A 85 9.27 12.82 -1.70
CA VAL A 85 9.94 14.02 -2.23
C VAL A 85 9.67 15.17 -1.29
N ASN A 86 10.72 15.74 -0.69
CA ASN A 86 10.62 16.88 0.24
C ASN A 86 9.60 16.67 1.38
N GLY A 87 9.55 15.45 1.94
CA GLY A 87 8.63 15.07 3.00
C GLY A 87 7.18 14.85 2.57
N ILE A 88 6.89 14.89 1.26
CA ILE A 88 5.60 14.55 0.68
C ILE A 88 5.67 13.13 0.14
N ILE A 89 4.71 12.29 0.52
CA ILE A 89 4.57 10.91 0.06
C ILE A 89 3.73 10.94 -1.22
N HIS A 90 4.32 10.51 -2.33
CA HIS A 90 3.66 10.35 -3.61
C HIS A 90 3.29 8.88 -3.79
N VAL A 91 2.00 8.58 -3.75
CA VAL A 91 1.44 7.24 -4.00
C VAL A 91 0.87 7.23 -5.40
N THR A 92 1.49 6.47 -6.31
CA THR A 92 0.93 6.24 -7.66
C THR A 92 -0.04 5.08 -7.57
N GLU A 93 -1.33 5.35 -7.64
CA GLU A 93 -2.40 4.36 -7.55
C GLU A 93 -2.86 3.94 -8.94
N VAL A 94 -3.16 2.65 -9.12
CA VAL A 94 -3.71 2.08 -10.35
C VAL A 94 -5.19 1.75 -10.18
N SER A 95 -6.01 2.10 -11.18
CA SER A 95 -7.45 1.86 -11.19
C SER A 95 -8.03 1.64 -12.58
N TYR A 96 -9.33 1.32 -12.66
CA TYR A 96 -10.01 1.01 -13.91
C TYR A 96 -10.56 2.25 -14.65
N ALA A 97 -10.34 2.28 -15.95
CA ALA A 97 -11.15 3.02 -16.92
C ALA A 97 -12.39 2.24 -17.34
N ASP A 98 -13.40 2.98 -17.79
CA ASP A 98 -14.67 2.41 -18.27
C ASP A 98 -14.46 1.51 -19.50
N SER A 99 -13.37 1.74 -20.24
CA SER A 99 -12.95 0.95 -21.40
C SER A 99 -11.99 -0.20 -21.07
N ASP A 100 -11.57 -0.34 -19.81
CA ASP A 100 -10.57 -1.35 -19.45
C ASP A 100 -11.21 -2.75 -19.42
N PRO A 101 -10.55 -3.77 -20.01
CA PRO A 101 -10.92 -5.16 -19.76
C PRO A 101 -10.78 -5.49 -18.27
N SER A 102 -11.58 -6.45 -17.77
CA SER A 102 -11.60 -6.85 -16.36
C SER A 102 -10.26 -7.37 -15.81
N CYS A 103 -9.26 -7.64 -16.67
CA CYS A 103 -7.92 -8.06 -16.26
C CYS A 103 -6.96 -6.90 -16.00
N CYS A 104 -7.23 -5.73 -16.59
CA CYS A 104 -6.14 -4.89 -17.06
C CYS A 104 -6.44 -3.40 -16.82
N PRO A 105 -6.35 -2.95 -15.55
CA PRO A 105 -6.55 -1.54 -15.22
C PRO A 105 -5.44 -0.66 -15.83
N SER A 106 -5.82 0.47 -16.41
CA SER A 106 -4.93 1.37 -17.13
C SER A 106 -4.82 2.77 -16.51
N LYS A 107 -5.80 3.22 -15.71
CA LYS A 107 -5.73 4.54 -15.08
C LYS A 107 -4.64 4.55 -14.02
N LYS A 108 -3.85 5.63 -14.03
CA LYS A 108 -2.87 5.94 -12.99
C LYS A 108 -3.15 7.31 -12.43
N ARG A 109 -3.20 7.43 -11.11
CA ARG A 109 -3.32 8.71 -10.42
C ARG A 109 -2.27 8.80 -9.34
N THR A 110 -1.66 9.96 -9.17
CA THR A 110 -0.74 10.19 -8.06
C THR A 110 -1.46 10.92 -6.94
N VAL A 111 -1.60 10.27 -5.79
CA VAL A 111 -2.05 10.90 -4.55
C VAL A 111 -0.83 11.41 -3.79
N LYS A 112 -0.85 12.69 -3.44
CA LYS A 112 0.18 13.31 -2.61
C LYS A 112 -0.33 13.38 -1.18
N LEU A 113 0.44 12.85 -0.24
CA LEU A 113 0.11 12.81 1.18
C LEU A 113 1.19 13.54 1.98
N LYS A 114 0.76 14.29 2.99
CA LYS A 114 1.63 14.91 3.98
C LYS A 114 1.21 14.45 5.37
N SER A 115 2.18 14.22 6.26
CA SER A 115 1.87 14.02 7.68
C SER A 115 1.58 15.37 8.34
N ASN A 116 0.48 15.45 9.09
CA ASN A 116 0.17 16.62 9.92
C ASN A 116 0.82 16.50 11.31
N ASN A 117 0.68 17.52 12.15
CA ASN A 117 1.31 17.54 13.48
C ASN A 117 0.81 16.45 14.45
N GLN A 118 -0.29 15.76 14.11
CA GLN A 118 -0.83 14.63 14.87
C GLN A 118 -0.36 13.28 14.32
N GLY A 119 0.43 13.29 13.24
CA GLY A 119 0.88 12.11 12.51
C GLY A 119 -0.13 11.54 11.51
N LYS A 120 -1.25 12.23 11.27
CA LYS A 120 -2.25 11.82 10.28
C LYS A 120 -1.84 12.19 8.86
N LEU A 121 -2.15 11.33 7.91
CA LEU A 121 -1.93 11.59 6.49
C LEU A 121 -3.07 12.44 5.93
N VAL A 122 -2.71 13.56 5.29
CA VAL A 122 -3.67 14.45 4.63
C VAL A 122 -3.31 14.60 3.15
N LYS A 123 -4.31 14.55 2.28
CA LYS A 123 -4.13 14.75 0.84
C LYS A 123 -3.72 16.19 0.55
N VAL A 124 -2.70 16.35 -0.28
CA VAL A 124 -2.22 17.64 -0.78
C VAL A 124 -2.82 17.87 -2.17
N LYS A 125 -3.33 19.07 -2.41
CA LYS A 125 -3.81 19.49 -3.73
C LYS A 125 -2.66 19.75 -4.70
#